data_AF-A0A0E3PR90-F1
#
_entry.id   AF-A0A0E3PR90-F1
#
_cell.length_a   1.000
_cell.length_b   1.000
_cell.length_c   1.000
_cell.angle_alpha   90.00
_cell.angle_beta   90.00
_cell.angle_gamma   90.00
#
_symmetry.space_group_name_H-M   'P 1'
#
loop_
_entity.id
_entity.type
_entity.pdbx_description
1 polymer ?
#
loop_
_entity_poly.entity_id
_entity_poly.type
_entity_poly.pdbx_seq_one_letter_code
_entity_poly.pdbx_strand_id
1 'polypeptide(L)'
;MIVLLAILNDAPIMTIAYDNVKYSLKPEEWNMREVVRVSTFLGILGVIASFLIYYIGARVLYLSPGVLQSFIFLKLAVAGHLTIFVARTRGHFWSPPPGKLLFWSAVITKLLATFIAVYGIYISPIGWKLAGFIWIYALTAFVLTDYLKVGFYKLMDRRG
;
A
#
# COMPACT_ATOMS: atom_id res chain seq x y z
N MET A 1 -6.06 -7.09 -15.89
CA MET A 1 -5.48 -6.96 -14.53
C MET A 1 -5.03 -5.54 -14.19
N ILE A 2 -4.04 -4.96 -14.87
CA ILE A 2 -3.48 -3.63 -14.50
C ILE A 2 -4.51 -2.50 -14.65
N VAL A 3 -5.35 -2.53 -15.67
CA VAL A 3 -6.43 -1.54 -15.87
C VAL A 3 -7.43 -1.54 -14.70
N LEU A 4 -7.86 -2.73 -14.26
CA LEU A 4 -8.75 -2.86 -13.08
C LEU A 4 -8.10 -2.28 -11.82
N LEU A 5 -6.81 -2.53 -11.65
CA LEU A 5 -6.03 -1.96 -10.56
C LEU A 5 -5.99 -0.43 -10.65
N ALA A 6 -5.72 0.14 -11.82
CA ALA A 6 -5.70 1.59 -12.00
C ALA A 6 -7.05 2.23 -11.63
N ILE A 7 -8.16 1.69 -12.14
CA ILE A 7 -9.51 2.21 -11.87
C ILE A 7 -9.84 2.14 -10.37
N LEU A 8 -9.56 1.00 -9.73
CA LEU A 8 -9.77 0.84 -8.29
C LEU A 8 -8.86 1.80 -7.49
N ASN A 9 -7.73 2.19 -8.07
CA ASN A 9 -6.77 3.04 -7.41
C ASN A 9 -7.05 4.53 -7.48
N ASP A 10 -7.77 5.00 -8.49
CA ASP A 10 -8.03 6.42 -8.68
C ASP A 10 -8.96 7.01 -7.61
N ALA A 11 -9.97 6.26 -7.17
CA ALA A 11 -10.91 6.75 -6.16
C ALA A 11 -10.22 7.15 -4.83
N PRO A 12 -9.33 6.32 -4.24
CA PRO A 12 -8.58 6.73 -3.05
C PRO A 12 -7.60 7.87 -3.33
N ILE A 13 -6.98 7.91 -4.52
CA ILE A 13 -6.03 8.96 -4.89
C ILE A 13 -6.74 10.32 -4.93
N MET A 14 -7.94 10.41 -5.52
CA MET A 14 -8.73 11.65 -5.52
C MET A 14 -9.09 12.10 -4.10
N THR A 15 -9.33 11.16 -3.18
CA THR A 15 -9.66 11.51 -1.78
C THR A 15 -8.48 12.06 -0.96
N ILE A 16 -7.25 12.00 -1.47
CA ILE A 16 -6.09 12.64 -0.84
C ILE A 16 -6.30 14.16 -0.73
N ALA A 17 -7.01 14.77 -1.68
CA ALA A 17 -7.33 16.20 -1.64
C ALA A 17 -8.22 16.61 -0.45
N TYR A 18 -8.94 15.65 0.15
CA TYR A 18 -9.84 15.85 1.30
C TYR A 18 -9.26 15.28 2.61
N ASP A 19 -7.97 14.99 2.62
CA ASP A 19 -7.31 14.37 3.76
C ASP A 19 -7.02 15.37 4.88
N ASN A 20 -6.96 14.87 6.11
CA ASN A 20 -6.69 15.68 7.30
C ASN A 20 -5.19 15.72 7.58
N VAL A 21 -4.53 16.78 7.11
CA VAL A 21 -3.09 17.01 7.32
C VAL A 21 -2.87 18.11 8.37
N LYS A 22 -1.79 17.97 9.15
CA LYS A 22 -1.35 19.06 10.04
C LYS A 22 -0.75 20.16 9.18
N TYR A 23 -1.34 21.36 9.23
CA TYR A 23 -0.80 22.53 8.54
C TYR A 23 0.45 23.06 9.28
N SER A 24 1.38 23.63 8.52
CA SER A 24 2.54 24.33 9.08
C SER A 24 2.20 25.79 9.31
N LEU A 25 2.66 26.36 10.43
CA LEU A 25 2.51 27.78 10.76
C LEU A 25 3.60 28.67 10.13
N LYS A 26 4.60 28.03 9.50
CA LYS A 26 5.69 28.71 8.79
C LYS A 26 5.64 28.31 7.31
N PRO A 27 6.17 29.14 6.40
CA PRO A 27 6.33 28.75 5.01
C PRO A 27 7.13 27.46 4.91
N GLU A 28 6.54 26.42 4.32
CA GLU A 28 7.24 25.15 4.07
C GLU A 28 8.02 25.25 2.76
N GLU A 29 9.31 25.03 2.84
CA GLU A 29 10.16 24.91 1.66
C GLU A 29 10.09 23.48 1.12
N TRP A 30 9.92 23.32 -0.19
CA TRP A 30 9.85 22.00 -0.81
C TRP A 30 11.24 21.34 -0.83
N ASN A 31 11.54 20.55 0.21
CA ASN A 31 12.77 19.77 0.27
C ASN A 31 12.68 18.52 -0.61
N MET A 32 12.88 18.70 -1.91
CA MET A 32 12.82 17.61 -2.89
C MET A 32 13.84 16.50 -2.61
N ARG A 33 14.98 16.84 -2.00
CA ARG A 33 16.02 15.86 -1.64
C ARG A 33 15.49 14.88 -0.59
N GLU A 34 14.74 15.38 0.39
CA GLU A 34 14.07 14.55 1.38
C GLU A 34 12.97 13.69 0.75
N VAL A 35 12.08 14.31 -0.05
CA VAL A 35 10.97 13.60 -0.70
C VAL A 35 11.47 12.44 -1.54
N VAL A 36 12.51 12.65 -2.34
CA VAL A 36 13.12 11.60 -3.17
C VAL A 36 13.75 10.49 -2.32
N ARG A 37 14.46 10.83 -1.24
CA ARG A 37 15.07 9.84 -0.33
C ARG A 37 14.03 8.93 0.30
N VAL A 38 12.98 9.50 0.86
CA VAL A 38 11.90 8.74 1.51
C VAL A 38 11.13 7.91 0.48
N SER A 39 10.83 8.48 -0.69
CA SER A 39 10.12 7.77 -1.76
C SER A 39 10.94 6.59 -2.28
N THR A 40 12.25 6.77 -2.44
CA THR A 40 13.16 5.69 -2.85
C THR A 40 13.21 4.59 -1.79
N PHE A 41 13.32 4.96 -0.51
CA PHE A 41 13.33 4.01 0.60
C PHE A 41 12.04 3.18 0.66
N LEU A 42 10.87 3.84 0.62
CA LEU A 42 9.57 3.17 0.59
C LEU A 42 9.41 2.29 -0.66
N GLY A 43 9.89 2.76 -1.81
CA GLY A 43 9.89 2.02 -3.08
C GLY A 43 10.69 0.72 -2.98
N ILE A 44 11.91 0.77 -2.43
CA ILE A 44 12.77 -0.42 -2.23
C ILE A 44 12.08 -1.43 -1.30
N LEU A 45 11.50 -0.98 -0.18
CA LEU A 45 10.73 -1.85 0.71
C LEU A 45 9.54 -2.50 -0.01
N GLY A 46 8.83 -1.73 -0.81
CA GLY A 46 7.70 -2.21 -1.62
C GLY A 46 8.12 -3.25 -2.65
N VAL A 47 9.27 -3.07 -3.31
CA VAL A 47 9.84 -4.03 -4.27
C VAL A 47 10.21 -5.33 -3.57
N ILE A 48 10.97 -5.26 -2.47
CA ILE A 48 11.38 -6.45 -1.69
C ILE A 48 10.13 -7.23 -1.25
N ALA A 49 9.12 -6.53 -0.71
CA ALA A 49 7.87 -7.16 -0.31
C ALA A 49 7.13 -7.81 -1.51
N SER A 50 7.12 -7.15 -2.68
CA SER A 50 6.51 -7.69 -3.90
C SER A 50 7.19 -8.96 -4.41
N PHE A 51 8.53 -9.00 -4.37
CA PHE A 51 9.27 -10.18 -4.79
C PHE A 51 9.15 -11.32 -3.78
N LEU A 52 9.10 -11.01 -2.48
CA LEU A 52 8.93 -12.02 -1.43
C LEU A 52 7.59 -12.75 -1.57
N ILE A 53 6.49 -12.00 -1.71
CA ILE A 53 5.15 -12.60 -1.86
C ILE A 53 5.00 -13.35 -3.21
N TYR A 54 5.64 -12.84 -4.27
CA TYR A 54 5.74 -13.56 -5.54
C TYR A 54 6.48 -14.89 -5.38
N TYR A 55 7.64 -14.88 -4.70
CA TYR A 55 8.42 -16.08 -4.43
C TYR A 55 7.60 -17.10 -3.63
N ILE A 56 6.89 -16.66 -2.60
CA ILE A 56 5.99 -17.52 -1.82
C ILE A 56 4.91 -18.12 -2.71
N GLY A 57 4.24 -17.31 -3.54
CA GLY A 57 3.20 -17.79 -4.45
C GLY A 57 3.72 -18.80 -5.49
N ALA A 58 4.87 -18.52 -6.10
CA ALA A 58 5.42 -19.30 -7.20
C ALA A 58 6.18 -20.56 -6.75
N ARG A 59 6.97 -20.48 -5.66
CA ARG A 59 7.91 -21.53 -5.25
C ARG A 59 7.50 -22.28 -4.00
N VAL A 60 6.68 -21.70 -3.13
CA VAL A 60 6.24 -22.36 -1.88
C VAL A 60 4.83 -22.91 -2.04
N LEU A 61 3.91 -22.11 -2.61
CA LEU A 61 2.52 -22.49 -2.81
C LEU A 61 2.25 -23.16 -4.17
N TYR A 62 3.23 -23.14 -5.08
CA TYR A 62 3.14 -23.74 -6.43
C TYR A 62 1.85 -23.35 -7.18
N LEU A 63 1.47 -22.07 -7.10
CA LEU A 63 0.25 -21.57 -7.72
C LEU A 63 0.36 -21.64 -9.25
N SER A 64 -0.74 -22.01 -9.92
CA SER A 64 -0.82 -21.97 -11.38
C SER A 64 -0.65 -20.52 -11.88
N PRO A 65 -0.16 -20.30 -13.12
CA PRO A 65 0.14 -18.96 -13.61
C PRO A 65 -1.04 -17.96 -13.51
N GLY A 66 -2.26 -18.42 -13.80
CA GLY A 66 -3.46 -17.58 -13.69
C GLY A 66 -3.80 -17.21 -12.23
N VAL A 67 -3.71 -18.17 -11.32
CA VAL A 67 -3.94 -17.91 -9.88
C VAL A 67 -2.84 -17.02 -9.31
N LEU A 68 -1.58 -17.22 -9.72
CA LEU A 68 -0.45 -16.37 -9.32
C LEU A 68 -0.64 -14.93 -9.81
N GLN A 69 -1.16 -14.73 -11.03
CA GLN A 69 -1.48 -13.41 -11.55
C GLN A 69 -2.53 -12.71 -10.67
N SER A 70 -3.64 -13.39 -10.35
CA SER A 70 -4.68 -12.87 -9.45
C SER A 70 -4.18 -12.66 -8.01
N PHE A 71 -3.25 -13.50 -7.56
CA PHE A 71 -2.61 -13.40 -6.25
C PHE A 71 -1.77 -12.12 -6.16
N ILE A 72 -0.98 -11.82 -7.19
CA ILE A 72 -0.21 -10.58 -7.28
C ILE A 72 -1.12 -9.37 -7.48
N PHE A 73 -2.20 -9.49 -8.27
CA PHE A 73 -3.21 -8.45 -8.40
C PHE A 73 -3.76 -8.01 -7.05
N LEU A 74 -4.24 -8.95 -6.24
CA LEU A 74 -4.82 -8.64 -4.95
C LEU A 74 -3.77 -8.04 -4.00
N LYS A 75 -2.54 -8.55 -4.02
CA LYS A 75 -1.45 -7.94 -3.26
C LYS A 75 -1.22 -6.49 -3.65
N LEU A 76 -1.18 -6.17 -4.94
CA LEU A 76 -0.93 -4.80 -5.40
C LEU A 76 -2.12 -3.88 -5.09
N ALA A 77 -3.35 -4.37 -5.22
CA ALA A 77 -4.55 -3.62 -4.86
C ALA A 77 -4.62 -3.30 -3.35
N VAL A 78 -4.27 -4.26 -2.48
CA VAL A 78 -4.30 -4.03 -1.03
C VAL A 78 -3.09 -3.22 -0.57
N ALA A 79 -1.87 -3.62 -0.94
CA ALA A 79 -0.64 -3.01 -0.44
C ALA A 79 -0.36 -1.63 -1.06
N GLY A 80 -0.72 -1.41 -2.33
CA GLY A 80 -0.48 -0.15 -3.04
C GLY A 80 -1.09 1.05 -2.30
N HIS A 81 -2.34 0.94 -1.86
CA HIS A 81 -3.00 2.03 -1.13
C HIS A 81 -2.73 2.08 0.34
N LEU A 82 -2.34 0.97 0.97
CA LEU A 82 -1.88 1.03 2.35
C LEU A 82 -0.64 1.93 2.46
N THR A 83 0.21 1.94 1.42
CA THR A 83 1.39 2.82 1.36
C THR A 83 1.03 4.31 1.38
N ILE A 84 -0.13 4.72 0.86
CA ILE A 84 -0.58 6.13 0.94
C ILE A 84 -0.75 6.56 2.41
N PHE A 85 -1.29 5.69 3.26
CA PHE A 85 -1.43 6.01 4.68
C PHE A 85 -0.09 6.16 5.39
N VAL A 86 0.93 5.42 4.95
CA VAL A 86 2.31 5.54 5.44
C VAL A 86 2.94 6.85 4.95
N ALA A 87 2.75 7.21 3.69
CA ALA A 87 3.37 8.36 3.04
C ALA A 87 2.75 9.71 3.46
N ARG A 88 1.50 9.73 3.94
CA ARG A 88 0.81 10.95 4.39
C ARG A 88 1.55 11.71 5.49
N THR A 89 2.27 11.01 6.36
CA THR A 89 2.78 11.58 7.62
C THR A 89 4.24 11.20 7.86
N ARG A 90 5.02 12.15 8.39
CA ARG A 90 6.38 11.87 8.91
C ARG A 90 6.36 10.95 10.14
N GLY A 91 5.33 11.08 10.98
CA GLY A 91 5.08 10.21 12.13
C GLY A 91 4.42 8.89 11.74
N HIS A 92 3.87 8.18 12.71
CA HIS A 92 3.12 6.95 12.44
C HIS A 92 1.82 7.22 11.69
N PHE A 93 1.35 6.26 10.89
CA PHE A 93 0.15 6.39 10.06
C PHE A 93 -1.14 6.72 10.84
N TRP A 94 -1.17 6.62 12.17
CA TRP A 94 -2.33 6.98 13.00
C TRP A 94 -2.26 8.39 13.60
N SER A 95 -1.21 9.18 13.34
CA SER A 95 -1.00 10.49 13.97
C SER A 95 -0.46 11.53 13.00
N PRO A 96 -1.33 12.39 12.41
CA PRO A 96 -2.79 12.49 12.57
C PRO A 96 -3.58 11.33 11.96
N PRO A 97 -4.80 11.03 12.45
CA PRO A 97 -5.66 10.02 11.85
C PRO A 97 -6.05 10.42 10.42
N PRO A 98 -6.19 9.45 9.49
CA PRO A 98 -6.57 9.76 8.11
C PRO A 98 -7.96 10.39 8.05
N GLY A 99 -8.18 11.25 7.04
CA GLY A 99 -9.51 11.76 6.73
C GLY A 99 -10.50 10.63 6.49
N LYS A 100 -11.75 10.79 6.94
CA LYS A 100 -12.79 9.75 6.82
C LYS A 100 -13.02 9.34 5.37
N LEU A 101 -13.00 10.30 4.43
CA LEU A 101 -13.15 10.06 3.00
C LEU A 101 -12.03 9.18 2.45
N LEU A 102 -10.77 9.50 2.76
CA LEU A 102 -9.61 8.70 2.36
C LEU A 102 -9.68 7.29 2.93
N PHE A 103 -10.00 7.16 4.22
CA PHE A 103 -10.11 5.86 4.88
C PHE A 103 -11.18 4.99 4.24
N TRP A 104 -12.42 5.47 4.13
CA TRP A 104 -13.53 4.69 3.59
C TRP A 104 -13.41 4.40 2.11
N SER A 105 -12.93 5.36 1.30
CA SER A 105 -12.63 5.13 -0.12
C SER A 105 -11.62 4.00 -0.29
N ALA A 106 -10.55 4.02 0.50
CA ALA A 106 -9.54 2.97 0.44
C ALA A 106 -10.06 1.62 0.97
N VAL A 107 -10.92 1.58 1.98
CA VAL A 107 -11.50 0.32 2.49
C VAL A 107 -12.45 -0.29 1.46
N ILE A 108 -13.37 0.49 0.91
CA ILE A 108 -14.39 0.01 -0.04
C ILE A 108 -13.74 -0.55 -1.31
N THR A 109 -12.77 0.17 -1.87
CA THR A 109 -12.05 -0.25 -3.09
C THR A 109 -11.27 -1.56 -2.88
N LYS A 110 -10.69 -1.79 -1.70
CA LYS A 110 -9.99 -3.03 -1.36
C LYS A 110 -10.95 -4.21 -1.14
N LEU A 111 -12.09 -3.97 -0.50
CA LEU A 111 -13.13 -4.99 -0.38
C LEU A 111 -13.62 -5.39 -1.77
N LEU A 112 -13.90 -4.43 -2.65
CA LEU A 112 -14.29 -4.69 -4.03
C LEU A 112 -13.22 -5.46 -4.80
N ALA A 113 -11.94 -5.05 -4.70
CA ALA A 113 -10.81 -5.78 -5.29
C ALA A 113 -10.72 -7.23 -4.77
N THR A 114 -10.97 -7.43 -3.48
CA THR A 114 -10.96 -8.76 -2.85
C THR A 114 -12.09 -9.62 -3.40
N PHE A 115 -13.31 -9.09 -3.53
CA PHE A 115 -14.42 -9.82 -4.13
C PHE A 115 -14.16 -10.19 -5.59
N ILE A 116 -13.60 -9.26 -6.38
CA ILE A 116 -13.19 -9.53 -7.77
C ILE A 116 -12.17 -10.68 -7.84
N ALA A 117 -11.17 -10.68 -6.95
CA ALA A 117 -10.13 -11.71 -6.91
C ALA A 117 -10.63 -13.07 -6.40
N VAL A 118 -11.49 -13.07 -5.39
CA VAL A 118 -12.03 -14.30 -4.80
C VAL A 118 -12.97 -15.01 -5.76
N TYR A 119 -13.90 -14.26 -6.37
CA TYR A 119 -14.90 -14.83 -7.29
C TYR A 119 -14.42 -14.95 -8.74
N GLY A 120 -13.27 -14.37 -9.08
CA GLY A 120 -12.67 -14.50 -10.40
C GLY A 120 -13.37 -13.67 -11.48
N ILE A 121 -13.79 -12.45 -11.15
CA ILE A 121 -14.41 -11.55 -12.14
C ILE A 121 -13.30 -10.98 -13.04
N TYR A 122 -13.25 -11.40 -14.31
CA TYR A 122 -12.20 -11.04 -15.29
C TYR A 122 -10.77 -11.51 -14.97
N ILE A 123 -10.57 -12.26 -13.88
CA ILE A 123 -9.28 -12.83 -13.46
C ILE A 123 -9.49 -14.24 -12.89
N SER A 124 -8.44 -15.04 -12.76
CA SER A 124 -8.59 -16.39 -12.18
C SER A 124 -8.99 -16.32 -10.69
N PRO A 125 -9.96 -17.13 -10.24
CA PRO A 125 -10.40 -17.12 -8.85
C PRO A 125 -9.30 -17.65 -7.92
N ILE A 126 -9.02 -16.94 -6.83
CA ILE A 126 -8.00 -17.35 -5.83
C ILE A 126 -8.61 -17.98 -4.56
N GLY A 127 -9.91 -17.75 -4.33
CA GLY A 127 -10.62 -18.19 -3.12
C GLY A 127 -10.24 -17.41 -1.84
N TRP A 128 -11.07 -17.55 -0.80
CA TRP A 128 -10.93 -16.82 0.46
C TRP A 128 -9.67 -17.14 1.24
N LYS A 129 -9.16 -18.38 1.15
CA LYS A 129 -7.95 -18.81 1.89
C LYS A 129 -6.72 -18.03 1.44
N LEU A 130 -6.49 -17.92 0.12
CA LEU A 130 -5.37 -17.16 -0.42
C LEU A 130 -5.58 -15.66 -0.24
N ALA A 131 -6.82 -15.17 -0.37
CA ALA A 131 -7.14 -13.77 -0.11
C ALA A 131 -6.82 -13.37 1.34
N GLY A 132 -7.24 -14.17 2.32
CA GLY A 132 -6.93 -13.94 3.74
C GLY A 132 -5.42 -13.93 4.02
N PHE A 133 -4.67 -14.85 3.40
CA PHE A 133 -3.21 -14.87 3.49
C PHE A 133 -2.58 -13.57 2.97
N ILE A 134 -3.03 -13.07 1.81
CA ILE A 134 -2.56 -11.80 1.25
C ILE A 134 -2.91 -10.63 2.17
N TRP A 135 -4.10 -10.60 2.75
CA TRP A 135 -4.52 -9.54 3.67
C TRP A 135 -3.63 -9.49 4.91
N ILE A 136 -3.37 -10.64 5.54
CA ILE A 136 -2.46 -10.73 6.69
C ILE A 136 -1.07 -10.22 6.29
N TYR A 137 -0.53 -10.74 5.18
CA TYR A 137 0.76 -10.32 4.65
C TYR A 137 0.83 -8.80 4.41
N ALA A 138 -0.18 -8.23 3.75
CA ALA A 138 -0.22 -6.82 3.40
C ALA A 138 -0.34 -5.92 4.63
N LEU A 139 -1.15 -6.32 5.63
CA LEU A 139 -1.27 -5.59 6.90
C LEU A 139 0.02 -5.65 7.71
N THR A 140 0.68 -6.81 7.79
CA THR A 140 1.98 -6.94 8.45
C THR A 140 3.04 -6.09 7.74
N ALA A 141 3.11 -6.15 6.41
CA ALA A 141 4.04 -5.35 5.62
C ALA A 141 3.77 -3.84 5.78
N PHE A 142 2.50 -3.43 5.84
CA PHE A 142 2.09 -2.05 6.08
C PHE A 142 2.59 -1.52 7.43
N VAL A 143 2.35 -2.27 8.51
CA VAL A 143 2.81 -1.88 9.86
C VAL A 143 4.33 -1.83 9.90
N LEU A 144 5.01 -2.83 9.37
CA LEU A 144 6.48 -2.87 9.32
C LEU A 144 7.06 -1.67 8.55
N THR A 145 6.47 -1.36 7.39
CA THR A 145 6.90 -0.23 6.56
C THR A 145 6.72 1.11 7.29
N ASP A 146 5.65 1.27 8.06
CA ASP A 146 5.44 2.48 8.86
C ASP A 146 6.50 2.66 9.94
N TYR A 147 6.84 1.60 10.69
CA TYR A 147 7.94 1.65 11.67
C TYR A 147 9.29 1.96 11.04
N LEU A 148 9.62 1.30 9.91
CA LEU A 148 10.86 1.53 9.19
C LEU A 148 10.96 2.96 8.67
N LYS A 149 9.86 3.52 8.14
CA LYS A 149 9.78 4.90 7.67
C LYS A 149 9.99 5.90 8.80
N VAL A 150 9.35 5.71 9.96
CA VAL A 150 9.56 6.59 11.13
C VAL A 150 11.01 6.52 11.62
N GLY A 151 11.62 5.34 11.61
CA GLY A 151 13.04 5.18 11.91
C GLY A 151 13.95 5.91 10.91
N PHE A 152 13.62 5.84 9.63
CA PHE A 152 14.35 6.52 8.56
C PHE A 152 14.30 8.05 8.70
N TYR A 153 13.13 8.61 9.01
CA TYR A 153 12.99 10.04 9.30
C TYR A 153 13.87 10.47 10.48
N LYS A 154 13.83 9.75 11.61
CA LYS A 154 14.66 10.03 12.78
C LYS A 154 16.17 10.01 12.47
N LEU A 155 16.61 9.13 11.57
CA LEU A 155 18.01 9.05 11.15
C LEU A 155 18.42 10.26 10.29
N MET A 156 17.53 10.70 9.42
CA MET A 156 17.77 11.85 8.54
C MET A 156 17.79 13.16 9.32
N ASP A 157 16.88 13.32 10.29
CA ASP A 157 16.81 14.51 11.16
C ASP A 157 18.01 14.61 12.12
N ARG A 158 18.71 13.50 12.40
CA ARG A 158 19.95 13.49 13.19
C ARG A 158 21.20 13.87 12.38
N ARG A 159 21.12 13.85 11.05
CA ARG A 159 22.24 14.08 10.12
C ARG A 159 22.19 15.45 9.45
N GLY A 160 21.11 16.20 9.62
CA GLY A 160 20.97 17.61 9.21
C GLY A 160 21.12 18.51 10.43
#